data_AF-Q96ZH7-F1
#
_entry.id   AF-Q96ZH7-F1
#
_cell.length_a   1.000
_cell.length_b   1.000
_cell.length_c   1.000
_cell.angle_alpha   90.00
_cell.angle_beta   90.00
_cell.angle_gamma   90.00
#
_symmetry.space_group_name_H-M   'P 1'
#
loop_
_entity.id
_entity.type
_entity.pdbx_description
1 polymer ?
#
loop_
_entity_poly.entity_id
_entity_poly.type
_entity_poly.pdbx_seq_one_letter_code
_entity_poly.pdbx_strand_id
1 'polypeptide(L)'
;MENYSKEIRERASQIYSDGGILGLLKRGNKLIGIVKDIDIYRVEYDLSLSKGKCECRLGENCEHIYAIKMSYEKGEYIDFDSLENKIIELNKRELLGILVTLIEKFPMIANYIYPIENAKYSLERYINLIKQNPGENIVNSFTDFLINNREKINKDDIFIILDTIASCKSKCFYNFITEKPYDENLMKTLANILLEKEVKEDDIKKLEKIIEKDKYGNLDTFVLTLLDNEDIRKLMDIRIYLNALIRRGDKDKILKLLQTDVISKEEKFNILLQTDEKEALEFAKINMLYSSLFNYYYNLGEFSQALENLKKMIELKDIIGISSHKDKILPLIKGNPDLIKSLYELSKDNVVLYPLLINLYDVASGSLKYDIAVTVMDKFLSLKDYCPDVIRIVGEQRKEKLSYIVQHLTEELVERKRYEDVIQCLKVARKYMTIEDFNNLLSQIKENYKRKRQLVSLINKYLS
;
A
#
# COMPACT_ATOMS: atom_id res chain seq x y z
N MET A 1 41.06 19.29 21.68
CA MET A 1 41.82 18.48 20.71
C MET A 1 40.82 17.68 19.90
N GLU A 2 40.64 18.01 18.62
CA GLU A 2 39.80 17.21 17.72
C GLU A 2 40.41 15.81 17.56
N ASN A 3 39.63 14.78 17.87
CA ASN A 3 40.11 13.41 17.94
C ASN A 3 39.80 12.68 16.62
N TYR A 4 40.44 13.10 15.52
CA TYR A 4 40.42 12.33 14.28
C TYR A 4 41.17 11.02 14.50
N SER A 5 40.53 9.89 14.20
CA SER A 5 41.15 8.56 14.26
C SER A 5 42.34 8.47 13.30
N LYS A 6 43.27 7.55 13.58
CA LYS A 6 44.43 7.30 12.69
C LYS A 6 43.99 7.00 11.25
N GLU A 7 42.92 6.23 11.11
CA GLU A 7 42.36 5.84 9.81
C GLU A 7 41.81 7.05 9.03
N ILE A 8 41.10 7.97 9.69
CA ILE A 8 40.60 9.18 9.01
C ILE A 8 41.76 10.04 8.52
N ARG A 9 42.83 10.18 9.31
CA ARG A 9 44.02 10.95 8.90
C ARG A 9 44.74 10.31 7.72
N GLU A 10 44.86 8.98 7.71
CA GLU A 10 45.48 8.24 6.60
C GLU A 10 44.69 8.41 5.30
N ARG A 11 43.36 8.23 5.36
CA ARG A 11 42.49 8.45 4.19
C ARG A 11 42.52 9.89 3.70
N ALA A 12 42.47 10.86 4.61
CA ALA A 12 42.56 12.27 4.27
C ALA A 12 43.91 12.61 3.60
N SER A 13 44.99 12.02 4.10
CA SER A 13 46.32 12.16 3.50
C SER A 13 46.36 11.60 2.09
N GLN A 14 45.71 10.45 1.85
CA GLN A 14 45.57 9.85 0.53
C GLN A 14 44.76 10.75 -0.43
N ILE A 15 43.58 11.24 0.00
CA ILE A 15 42.76 12.16 -0.80
C ILE A 15 43.57 13.39 -1.19
N TYR A 16 44.30 13.96 -0.23
CA TYR A 16 45.15 15.11 -0.46
C TYR A 16 46.29 14.79 -1.45
N SER A 17 47.03 13.68 -1.26
CA SER A 17 48.16 13.30 -2.13
C SER A 17 47.72 12.99 -3.57
N ASP A 18 46.50 12.50 -3.73
CA ASP A 18 45.93 12.16 -5.03
C ASP A 18 45.35 13.37 -5.77
N GLY A 19 45.48 14.59 -5.21
CA GLY A 19 44.95 15.80 -5.80
C GLY A 19 43.42 15.91 -5.70
N GLY A 20 42.82 15.26 -4.70
CA GLY A 20 41.37 15.27 -4.48
C GLY A 20 40.80 16.64 -4.10
N ILE A 21 41.63 17.60 -3.66
CA ILE A 21 41.16 18.96 -3.34
C ILE A 21 41.00 19.75 -4.65
N LEU A 22 39.78 19.79 -5.18
CA LEU A 22 39.48 20.49 -6.45
C LEU A 22 39.50 22.01 -6.31
N GLY A 23 39.26 22.52 -5.09
CA GLY A 23 39.35 23.93 -4.79
C GLY A 23 39.16 24.18 -3.30
N LEU A 24 39.86 25.18 -2.77
CA LEU A 24 39.76 25.59 -1.37
C LEU A 24 39.80 27.12 -1.27
N LEU A 25 38.76 27.69 -0.67
CA LEU A 25 38.61 29.11 -0.42
C LEU A 25 38.72 29.36 1.08
N LYS A 26 39.51 30.36 1.48
CA LYS A 26 39.52 30.90 2.84
C LYS A 26 38.80 32.25 2.84
N ARG A 27 37.78 32.40 3.68
CA ARG A 27 37.07 33.66 3.90
C ARG A 27 37.00 33.95 5.40
N GLY A 28 37.73 34.94 5.88
CA GLY A 28 37.90 35.19 7.32
C GLY A 28 38.39 33.93 8.05
N ASN A 29 37.56 33.43 8.98
CA ASN A 29 37.80 32.22 9.76
C ASN A 29 37.15 30.95 9.16
N LYS A 30 36.65 30.99 7.92
CA LYS A 30 36.00 29.84 7.28
C LYS A 30 36.81 29.33 6.09
N LEU A 31 36.89 28.01 5.98
CA LEU A 31 37.34 27.30 4.79
C LEU A 31 36.12 26.73 4.07
N ILE A 32 36.06 26.89 2.76
CA ILE A 32 35.03 26.32 1.90
C ILE A 32 35.75 25.59 0.77
N GLY A 33 35.64 24.26 0.75
CA GLY A 33 36.34 23.40 -0.20
C GLY A 33 35.41 22.52 -1.01
N ILE A 34 35.89 22.09 -2.16
CA ILE A 34 35.31 21.01 -2.96
C ILE A 34 36.32 19.87 -2.99
N VAL A 35 35.92 18.71 -2.51
CA VAL A 35 36.78 17.52 -2.38
C VAL A 35 36.22 16.40 -3.23
N LYS A 36 37.05 15.89 -4.13
CA LYS A 36 36.80 14.68 -4.92
C LYS A 36 37.41 13.47 -4.22
N ASP A 37 36.57 12.48 -4.02
CA ASP A 37 36.93 11.16 -3.52
C ASP A 37 36.14 10.13 -4.36
N ILE A 38 35.27 9.31 -3.76
CA ILE A 38 34.31 8.46 -4.48
C ILE A 38 33.27 9.32 -5.24
N ASP A 39 32.94 10.49 -4.69
CA ASP A 39 32.07 11.51 -5.30
C ASP A 39 32.68 12.92 -5.07
N ILE A 40 31.97 13.97 -5.46
CA ILE A 40 32.33 15.36 -5.21
C ILE A 40 31.55 15.86 -3.99
N TYR A 41 32.27 16.29 -2.95
CA TYR A 41 31.70 16.77 -1.71
C TYR A 41 32.04 18.24 -1.49
N ARG A 42 31.03 19.05 -1.12
CA ARG A 42 31.27 20.37 -0.55
C ARG A 42 31.58 20.25 0.93
N VAL A 43 32.62 20.96 1.36
CA VAL A 43 33.15 20.90 2.72
C VAL A 43 33.30 22.32 3.25
N GLU A 44 32.82 22.55 4.46
CA GLU A 44 33.04 23.79 5.21
C GLU A 44 33.81 23.49 6.49
N TYR A 45 34.71 24.37 6.89
CA TYR A 45 35.41 24.27 8.17
C TYR A 45 35.59 25.64 8.82
N ASP A 46 35.15 25.78 10.07
CA ASP A 46 35.33 26.97 10.87
C ASP A 46 36.63 26.86 11.70
N LEU A 47 37.61 27.69 11.34
CA LEU A 47 38.93 27.77 11.98
C LEU A 47 38.84 28.24 13.45
N SER A 48 37.85 29.06 13.79
CA SER A 48 37.70 29.63 15.14
C SER A 48 37.05 28.64 16.10
N LEU A 49 36.05 27.91 15.62
CA LEU A 49 35.32 26.92 16.42
C LEU A 49 35.95 25.53 16.36
N SER A 50 36.86 25.30 15.41
CA SER A 50 37.37 23.97 15.07
C SER A 50 36.21 23.00 14.84
N LYS A 51 35.35 23.33 13.86
CA LYS A 51 34.19 22.51 13.48
C LYS A 51 34.05 22.45 11.97
N GLY A 52 33.84 21.26 11.44
CA GLY A 52 33.60 21.04 10.02
C GLY A 52 32.18 20.60 9.72
N LYS A 53 31.76 20.80 8.47
CA LYS A 53 30.53 20.27 7.89
C LYS A 53 30.85 19.78 6.49
N CYS A 54 30.62 18.50 6.23
CA CYS A 54 30.79 17.89 4.92
C CYS A 54 29.45 17.34 4.42
N GLU A 55 29.24 17.36 3.10
CA GLU A 55 28.11 16.70 2.44
C GLU A 55 28.21 15.18 2.40
N CYS A 56 29.35 14.60 2.80
CA CYS A 56 29.51 13.16 2.88
C CYS A 56 28.68 12.56 4.04
N ARG A 57 28.58 11.22 4.04
CA ARG A 57 27.78 10.47 5.02
C ARG A 57 28.20 10.66 6.48
N LEU A 58 29.46 11.04 6.71
CA LEU A 58 30.03 11.21 8.05
C LEU A 58 29.83 12.62 8.62
N GLY A 59 29.39 13.59 7.81
CA GLY A 59 29.00 14.92 8.27
C GLY A 59 30.17 15.74 8.83
N GLU A 60 30.29 15.83 10.16
CA GLU A 60 31.14 16.81 10.86
C GLU A 60 32.57 16.31 11.18
N ASN A 61 32.85 15.02 11.01
CA ASN A 61 34.15 14.42 11.39
C ASN A 61 34.61 13.39 10.36
N CYS A 62 34.91 13.86 9.14
CA CYS A 62 35.29 13.01 8.02
C CYS A 62 36.69 13.34 7.47
N GLU A 63 37.19 12.43 6.64
CA GLU A 63 38.45 12.54 5.91
C GLU A 63 38.49 13.76 4.99
N HIS A 64 37.36 14.16 4.39
CA HIS A 64 37.31 15.34 3.51
C HIS A 64 37.56 16.64 4.27
N ILE A 65 37.03 16.77 5.50
CA ILE A 65 37.30 17.93 6.37
C ILE A 65 38.77 17.98 6.72
N TYR A 66 39.36 16.84 7.11
CA TYR A 66 40.77 16.80 7.45
C TYR A 66 41.66 17.11 6.23
N ALA A 67 41.28 16.66 5.04
CA ALA A 67 42.02 16.91 3.81
C ALA A 67 42.05 18.41 3.43
N ILE A 68 40.94 19.15 3.57
CA ILE A 68 40.95 20.60 3.34
C ILE A 68 41.76 21.36 4.40
N LYS A 69 41.81 20.87 5.65
CA LYS A 69 42.67 21.45 6.69
C LYS A 69 44.15 21.26 6.34
N MET A 70 44.53 20.08 5.88
CA MET A 70 45.90 19.81 5.41
C MET A 70 46.31 20.73 4.26
N SER A 71 45.41 20.93 3.29
CA SER A 71 45.62 21.87 2.17
C SER A 71 45.80 23.31 2.68
N TYR A 72 44.97 23.74 3.63
CA TYR A 72 45.10 25.05 4.27
C TYR A 72 46.42 25.23 5.01
N GLU A 73 46.84 24.26 5.83
CA GLU A 73 48.09 24.28 6.60
C GLU A 73 49.33 24.36 5.71
N LYS A 74 49.23 23.84 4.47
CA LYS A 74 50.28 23.94 3.45
C LYS A 74 50.24 25.22 2.62
N GLY A 75 49.28 26.10 2.86
CA GLY A 75 49.11 27.34 2.10
C GLY A 75 48.44 27.15 0.74
N GLU A 76 47.83 26.00 0.47
CA GLU A 76 47.20 25.67 -0.80
C GLU A 76 45.71 26.02 -0.76
N TYR A 77 45.42 27.33 -0.80
CA TYR A 77 44.07 27.87 -0.83
C TYR A 77 44.05 29.22 -1.54
N ILE A 78 42.86 29.63 -1.97
CA ILE A 78 42.60 30.98 -2.47
C ILE A 78 42.08 31.83 -1.30
N ASP A 79 42.79 32.91 -0.98
CA ASP A 79 42.32 33.91 -0.03
C ASP A 79 41.18 34.72 -0.68
N PHE A 80 39.96 34.42 -0.25
CA PHE A 80 38.76 35.07 -0.77
C PHE A 80 38.71 36.54 -0.37
N ASP A 81 39.22 36.94 0.80
CA ASP A 81 39.19 38.34 1.24
C ASP A 81 40.13 39.18 0.35
N SER A 82 41.29 38.61 -0.02
CA SER A 82 42.17 39.24 -1.02
C SER A 82 41.54 39.26 -2.43
N LEU A 83 40.89 38.18 -2.84
CA LEU A 83 40.19 38.09 -4.12
C LEU A 83 39.03 39.09 -4.20
N GLU A 84 38.25 39.23 -3.13
CA GLU A 84 37.11 40.15 -3.03
C GLU A 84 37.57 41.59 -3.23
N ASN A 85 38.67 42.00 -2.60
CA ASN A 85 39.26 43.33 -2.82
C ASN A 85 39.69 43.54 -4.28
N LYS A 86 40.34 42.55 -4.90
CA LYS A 86 40.69 42.62 -6.33
C LYS A 86 39.47 42.72 -7.22
N ILE A 87 38.39 42.00 -6.90
CA ILE A 87 37.13 42.07 -7.65
C ILE A 87 36.49 43.46 -7.54
N ILE A 88 36.54 44.08 -6.35
CA ILE A 88 36.01 45.43 -6.09
C ILE A 88 36.76 46.50 -6.90
N GLU A 89 38.06 46.32 -7.13
CA GLU A 89 38.88 47.24 -7.93
C GLU A 89 38.62 47.15 -9.44
N LEU A 90 38.00 46.06 -9.92
CA LEU A 90 37.69 45.89 -11.34
C LEU A 90 36.64 46.90 -11.80
N ASN A 91 36.86 47.48 -12.98
CA ASN A 91 35.83 48.31 -13.58
C ASN A 91 34.71 47.45 -14.17
N LYS A 92 33.55 48.08 -14.43
CA LYS A 92 32.35 47.40 -14.94
C LYS A 92 32.60 46.55 -16.19
N ARG A 93 33.46 46.98 -17.12
CA ARG A 93 33.74 46.22 -18.36
C ARG A 93 34.56 44.96 -18.08
N GLU A 94 35.55 45.04 -17.20
CA GLU A 94 36.39 43.90 -16.81
C GLU A 94 35.57 42.84 -16.09
N LEU A 95 34.72 43.26 -15.14
CA LEU A 95 33.82 42.36 -14.43
C LEU A 95 32.84 41.67 -15.38
N LEU A 96 32.25 42.42 -16.32
CA LEU A 96 31.39 41.85 -17.37
C LEU A 96 32.14 40.84 -18.23
N GLY A 97 33.38 41.14 -18.62
CA GLY A 97 34.22 40.21 -19.39
C GLY A 97 34.47 38.89 -18.66
N ILE A 98 34.77 38.94 -17.35
CA ILE A 98 34.92 37.75 -16.51
C ILE A 98 33.61 36.97 -16.42
N LEU A 99 32.48 37.65 -16.18
CA LEU A 99 31.17 37.00 -16.06
C LEU A 99 30.76 36.32 -17.38
N VAL A 100 30.94 36.99 -18.53
CA VAL A 100 30.67 36.38 -19.85
C VAL A 100 31.54 35.16 -20.06
N THR A 101 32.85 35.25 -19.76
CA THR A 101 33.77 34.12 -19.89
C THR A 101 33.36 32.95 -18.99
N LEU A 102 32.92 33.23 -17.76
CA LEU A 102 32.43 32.23 -16.82
C LEU A 102 31.13 31.58 -17.33
N ILE A 103 30.21 32.37 -17.90
CA ILE A 103 28.96 31.86 -18.49
C ILE A 103 29.25 31.00 -19.72
N GLU A 104 30.16 31.41 -20.61
CA GLU A 104 30.52 30.64 -21.80
C GLU A 104 31.17 29.30 -21.43
N LYS A 105 32.05 29.29 -20.43
CA LYS A 105 32.70 28.07 -19.94
C LYS A 105 31.77 27.18 -19.12
N PHE A 106 30.85 27.80 -18.38
CA PHE A 106 29.92 27.11 -17.48
C PHE A 106 28.52 27.73 -17.61
N PRO A 107 27.73 27.36 -18.63
CA PRO A 107 26.41 27.95 -18.90
C PRO A 107 25.45 27.91 -17.71
N MET A 108 25.64 26.95 -16.79
CA MET A 108 24.89 26.86 -15.54
C MET A 108 24.98 28.13 -14.67
N ILE A 109 26.11 28.86 -14.72
CA ILE A 109 26.34 30.12 -13.98
C ILE A 109 25.34 31.20 -14.40
N ALA A 110 24.91 31.21 -15.67
CA ALA A 110 23.91 32.15 -16.16
C ALA A 110 22.62 32.09 -15.34
N ASN A 111 22.22 30.92 -14.85
CA ASN A 111 21.02 30.77 -14.03
C ASN A 111 21.13 31.43 -12.65
N TYR A 112 22.34 31.64 -12.13
CA TYR A 112 22.57 32.31 -10.85
C TYR A 112 22.67 33.84 -11.02
N ILE A 113 23.19 34.29 -12.16
CA ILE A 113 23.36 35.73 -12.47
C ILE A 113 22.08 36.34 -13.02
N TYR A 114 21.40 35.60 -13.90
CA TYR A 114 20.17 35.99 -14.54
C TYR A 114 19.17 34.85 -14.34
N PRO A 115 18.58 34.72 -13.14
CA PRO A 115 17.56 33.73 -12.88
C PRO A 115 16.50 33.92 -13.95
N ILE A 116 16.30 32.89 -14.77
CA ILE A 116 15.32 32.94 -15.85
C ILE A 116 13.98 33.33 -15.19
N GLU A 117 13.49 34.54 -15.49
CA GLU A 117 12.23 35.06 -14.90
C GLU A 117 11.02 34.19 -15.27
N ASN A 118 11.21 33.30 -16.24
CA ASN A 118 10.26 32.26 -16.58
C ASN A 118 10.26 31.15 -15.52
N ALA A 119 9.44 31.37 -14.48
CA ALA A 119 9.18 30.42 -13.41
C ALA A 119 8.82 29.01 -13.92
N LYS A 120 8.16 28.90 -15.08
CA LYS A 120 7.79 27.61 -15.66
C LYS A 120 9.00 26.77 -16.08
N TYR A 121 9.99 27.39 -16.73
CA TYR A 121 11.21 26.68 -17.12
C TYR A 121 12.02 26.23 -15.90
N SER A 122 12.14 27.11 -14.90
CA SER A 122 12.79 26.78 -13.63
C SER A 122 12.07 25.64 -12.89
N LEU A 123 10.73 25.63 -12.90
CA LEU A 123 9.93 24.57 -12.34
C LEU A 123 10.19 23.21 -13.02
N GLU A 124 10.13 23.16 -14.35
CA GLU A 124 10.41 21.94 -15.12
C GLU A 124 11.81 21.39 -14.83
N ARG A 125 12.79 22.29 -14.69
CA ARG A 125 14.15 21.92 -14.29
C ARG A 125 14.20 21.26 -12.91
N TYR A 126 13.56 21.83 -11.90
CA TYR A 126 13.53 21.24 -10.56
C TYR A 126 12.80 19.89 -10.53
N ILE A 127 11.69 19.77 -11.25
CA ILE A 127 10.96 18.51 -11.42
C ILE A 127 11.89 17.44 -12.00
N ASN A 128 12.67 17.77 -13.03
CA ASN A 128 13.63 16.84 -13.63
C ASN A 128 14.77 16.46 -12.67
N LEU A 129 15.28 17.41 -11.88
CA LEU A 129 16.28 17.14 -10.86
C LEU A 129 15.75 16.18 -9.78
N ILE A 130 14.53 16.41 -9.30
CA ILE A 130 13.87 15.52 -8.32
C ILE A 130 13.69 14.11 -8.88
N LYS A 131 13.33 13.97 -10.16
CA LYS A 131 13.19 12.66 -10.81
C LYS A 131 14.50 11.88 -10.87
N GLN A 132 15.62 12.57 -11.02
CA GLN A 132 16.94 11.96 -11.23
C GLN A 132 17.64 11.65 -9.91
N ASN A 133 17.76 12.66 -9.04
CA ASN A 133 18.46 12.53 -7.77
C ASN A 133 17.94 13.61 -6.80
N PRO A 134 16.89 13.32 -6.02
CA PRO A 134 16.27 14.27 -5.11
C PRO A 134 17.13 14.49 -3.86
N GLY A 135 18.33 15.05 -3.99
CA GLY A 135 19.20 15.36 -2.85
C GLY A 135 18.64 16.50 -1.97
N GLU A 136 19.01 16.51 -0.69
CA GLU A 136 18.54 17.51 0.29
C GLU A 136 18.77 18.96 -0.17
N ASN A 137 19.95 19.27 -0.74
CA ASN A 137 20.24 20.59 -1.31
C ASN A 137 19.30 20.98 -2.45
N ILE A 138 18.93 20.03 -3.32
CA ILE A 138 18.00 20.26 -4.44
C ILE A 138 16.60 20.52 -3.89
N VAL A 139 16.16 19.73 -2.91
CA VAL A 139 14.86 19.89 -2.25
C VAL A 139 14.74 21.24 -1.55
N ASN A 140 15.77 21.65 -0.80
CA ASN A 140 15.81 22.95 -0.14
C ASN A 140 15.78 24.10 -1.15
N SER A 141 16.62 24.03 -2.19
CA SER A 141 16.63 25.03 -3.26
C SER A 141 15.30 25.11 -4.01
N PHE A 142 14.63 23.98 -4.22
CA PHE A 142 13.33 23.94 -4.85
C PHE A 142 12.24 24.54 -3.96
N THR A 143 12.32 24.27 -2.65
CA THR A 143 11.42 24.86 -1.65
C THR A 143 11.55 26.39 -1.66
N ASP A 144 12.78 26.92 -1.63
CA ASP A 144 13.04 28.36 -1.71
C ASP A 144 12.52 28.95 -3.03
N PHE A 145 12.69 28.24 -4.14
CA PHE A 145 12.13 28.65 -5.43
C PHE A 145 10.60 28.77 -5.38
N LEU A 146 9.91 27.78 -4.81
CA LEU A 146 8.45 27.77 -4.68
C LEU A 146 7.96 28.91 -3.80
N ILE A 147 8.62 29.17 -2.67
CA ILE A 147 8.31 30.28 -1.77
C ILE A 147 8.41 31.62 -2.51
N ASN A 148 9.53 31.84 -3.21
CA ASN A 148 9.80 33.11 -3.91
C ASN A 148 8.93 33.32 -5.16
N ASN A 149 8.30 32.27 -5.68
CA ASN A 149 7.51 32.33 -6.91
C ASN A 149 6.03 31.91 -6.70
N ARG A 150 5.55 31.81 -5.45
CA ARG A 150 4.23 31.24 -5.13
C ARG A 150 3.05 31.87 -5.87
N GLU A 151 3.13 33.17 -6.19
CA GLU A 151 2.11 33.91 -6.94
C GLU A 151 2.05 33.49 -8.41
N LYS A 152 3.18 33.05 -8.97
CA LYS A 152 3.34 32.63 -10.37
C LYS A 152 3.06 31.14 -10.58
N ILE A 153 3.13 30.33 -9.52
CA ILE A 153 2.79 28.90 -9.55
C ILE A 153 1.27 28.75 -9.60
N ASN A 154 0.71 27.94 -10.49
CA ASN A 154 -0.73 27.66 -10.50
C ASN A 154 -1.05 26.27 -9.89
N LYS A 155 -2.32 25.89 -9.80
CA LYS A 155 -2.71 24.57 -9.24
C LYS A 155 -2.22 23.39 -10.08
N ASP A 156 -2.23 23.52 -11.40
CA ASP A 156 -1.76 22.45 -12.29
C ASP A 156 -0.26 22.20 -12.14
N ASP A 157 0.53 23.25 -11.94
CA ASP A 157 1.95 23.14 -11.61
C ASP A 157 2.16 22.30 -10.34
N ILE A 158 1.39 22.58 -9.28
CA ILE A 158 1.43 21.81 -8.02
C ILE A 158 1.08 20.35 -8.28
N PHE A 159 0.02 20.07 -9.03
CA PHE A 159 -0.36 18.69 -9.33
C PHE A 159 0.71 17.93 -10.13
N ILE A 160 1.41 18.59 -11.05
CA ILE A 160 2.52 17.98 -11.80
C ILE A 160 3.68 17.63 -10.85
N ILE A 161 3.99 18.50 -9.89
CA ILE A 161 5.02 18.24 -8.87
C ILE A 161 4.60 17.03 -8.02
N LEU A 162 3.36 17.03 -7.51
CA LEU A 162 2.86 15.95 -6.66
C LEU A 162 2.80 14.61 -7.40
N ASP A 163 2.34 14.59 -8.65
CA ASP A 163 2.30 13.36 -9.47
C ASP A 163 3.70 12.82 -9.76
N THR A 164 4.67 13.73 -9.97
CA THR A 164 6.09 13.37 -10.11
C THR A 164 6.60 12.70 -8.84
N ILE A 165 6.29 13.26 -7.68
CA ILE A 165 6.72 12.76 -6.37
C ILE A 165 6.04 11.43 -6.04
N ALA A 166 4.74 11.31 -6.26
CA ALA A 166 3.98 10.07 -6.04
C ALA A 166 4.51 8.91 -6.91
N SER A 167 5.02 9.23 -8.10
CA SER A 167 5.55 8.25 -9.06
C SER A 167 6.98 7.77 -8.74
N CYS A 168 7.60 8.28 -7.68
CA CYS A 168 8.91 7.81 -7.23
C CYS A 168 8.87 6.32 -6.87
N LYS A 169 9.87 5.55 -7.36
CA LYS A 169 9.99 4.10 -7.12
C LYS A 169 10.48 3.73 -5.72
N SER A 170 10.75 4.70 -4.86
CA SER A 170 11.22 4.51 -3.49
C SER A 170 10.84 5.72 -2.63
N LYS A 171 11.21 5.68 -1.35
CA LYS A 171 11.22 6.87 -0.49
C LYS A 171 12.29 7.85 -1.01
N CYS A 172 11.91 8.65 -2.01
CA CYS A 172 12.80 9.55 -2.74
C CYS A 172 13.41 10.62 -1.82
N PHE A 173 12.73 10.99 -0.75
CA PHE A 173 13.16 12.06 0.14
C PHE A 173 13.62 11.58 1.51
N TYR A 174 14.13 10.36 1.58
CA TYR A 174 14.53 9.74 2.83
C TYR A 174 16.05 9.59 2.90
N ASN A 175 16.64 10.21 3.91
CA ASN A 175 18.05 10.05 4.20
C ASN A 175 18.23 8.78 5.03
N PHE A 176 18.71 7.70 4.40
CA PHE A 176 18.94 6.40 5.04
C PHE A 176 19.99 6.43 6.16
N ILE A 177 20.80 7.48 6.26
CA ILE A 177 21.84 7.61 7.29
C ILE A 177 21.25 8.23 8.56
N THR A 178 20.48 9.30 8.40
CA THR A 178 19.83 9.97 9.53
C THR A 178 18.49 9.35 9.88
N GLU A 179 18.02 8.40 9.06
CA GLU A 179 16.70 7.78 9.12
C GLU A 179 15.55 8.81 9.10
N LYS A 180 15.77 9.96 8.47
CA LYS A 180 14.84 11.08 8.45
C LYS A 180 14.42 11.49 7.03
N PRO A 181 13.14 11.80 6.83
CA PRO A 181 12.70 12.50 5.63
C PRO A 181 13.23 13.95 5.63
N TYR A 182 13.58 14.48 4.47
CA TYR A 182 14.04 15.87 4.29
C TYR A 182 13.14 16.69 3.35
N ASP A 183 12.00 16.14 2.93
CA ASP A 183 10.97 16.82 2.14
C ASP A 183 9.91 17.54 2.97
N GLU A 184 9.98 17.49 4.30
CA GLU A 184 8.91 18.02 5.15
C GLU A 184 8.57 19.48 4.81
N ASN A 185 9.59 20.31 4.62
CA ASN A 185 9.42 21.72 4.25
C ASN A 185 8.87 21.88 2.83
N LEU A 186 9.31 21.05 1.87
CA LEU A 186 8.79 21.06 0.51
C LEU A 186 7.30 20.71 0.49
N MET A 187 6.91 19.65 1.20
CA MET A 187 5.53 19.18 1.26
C MET A 187 4.60 20.20 1.93
N LYS A 188 5.02 20.78 3.06
CA LYS A 188 4.28 21.85 3.72
C LYS A 188 4.13 23.07 2.82
N THR A 189 5.20 23.45 2.12
CA THR A 189 5.20 24.58 1.19
C THR A 189 4.20 24.34 0.04
N LEU A 190 4.24 23.18 -0.60
CA LEU A 190 3.30 22.82 -1.67
C LEU A 190 1.85 22.83 -1.18
N ALA A 191 1.58 22.29 0.02
CA ALA A 191 0.24 22.28 0.61
C ALA A 191 -0.27 23.71 0.85
N ASN A 192 0.55 24.57 1.47
CA ASN A 192 0.20 25.96 1.74
C ASN A 192 -0.07 26.74 0.45
N ILE A 193 0.79 26.59 -0.56
CA ILE A 193 0.58 27.25 -1.86
C ILE A 193 -0.72 26.77 -2.52
N LEU A 194 -1.10 25.49 -2.36
CA LEU A 194 -2.37 24.99 -2.90
C LEU A 194 -3.57 25.57 -2.15
N LEU A 195 -3.52 25.66 -0.82
CA LEU A 195 -4.56 26.26 0.02
C LEU A 195 -4.80 27.74 -0.32
N GLU A 196 -3.76 28.48 -0.69
CA GLU A 196 -3.87 29.87 -1.15
C GLU A 196 -4.65 30.02 -2.48
N LYS A 197 -4.87 28.93 -3.24
CA LYS A 197 -5.42 28.97 -4.61
C LYS A 197 -6.86 28.49 -4.75
N GLU A 198 -7.63 28.50 -3.65
CA GLU A 198 -9.01 28.01 -3.57
C GLU A 198 -9.15 26.57 -4.11
N VAL A 199 -9.18 25.59 -3.20
CA VAL A 199 -9.29 24.18 -3.55
C VAL A 199 -10.76 23.79 -3.73
N LYS A 200 -11.11 23.24 -4.88
CA LYS A 200 -12.46 22.80 -5.24
C LYS A 200 -12.58 21.27 -5.19
N GLU A 201 -13.80 20.76 -5.27
CA GLU A 201 -14.04 19.31 -5.24
C GLU A 201 -13.31 18.55 -6.37
N ASP A 202 -13.24 19.12 -7.57
CA ASP A 202 -12.51 18.51 -8.69
C ASP A 202 -10.98 18.47 -8.45
N ASP A 203 -10.45 19.45 -7.72
CA ASP A 203 -9.05 19.46 -7.30
C ASP A 203 -8.78 18.31 -6.30
N ILE A 204 -9.72 18.05 -5.38
CA ILE A 204 -9.65 16.93 -4.44
C ILE A 204 -9.65 15.61 -5.21
N LYS A 205 -10.59 15.39 -6.13
CA LYS A 205 -10.64 14.16 -6.95
C LYS A 205 -9.35 13.93 -7.74
N LYS A 206 -8.72 15.00 -8.23
CA LYS A 206 -7.42 14.92 -8.92
C LYS A 206 -6.30 14.54 -7.95
N LEU A 207 -6.31 15.12 -6.74
CA LEU A 207 -5.35 14.83 -5.70
C LEU A 207 -5.46 13.39 -5.18
N GLU A 208 -6.66 12.88 -4.95
CA GLU A 208 -6.89 11.50 -4.50
C GLU A 208 -6.27 10.48 -5.47
N LYS A 209 -6.45 10.69 -6.77
CA LYS A 209 -5.80 9.87 -7.83
C LYS A 209 -4.27 9.93 -7.80
N ILE A 210 -3.69 11.06 -7.38
CA ILE A 210 -2.24 11.20 -7.23
C ILE A 210 -1.79 10.43 -5.99
N ILE A 211 -2.50 10.58 -4.87
CA ILE A 211 -2.17 9.91 -3.60
C ILE A 211 -2.28 8.39 -3.72
N GLU A 212 -3.25 7.86 -4.47
CA GLU A 212 -3.38 6.42 -4.74
C GLU A 212 -2.14 5.83 -5.45
N LYS A 213 -1.39 6.65 -6.21
CA LYS A 213 -0.13 6.23 -6.84
C LYS A 213 1.04 6.20 -5.86
N ASP A 214 0.97 6.95 -4.76
CA ASP A 214 2.03 7.07 -3.77
C ASP A 214 2.09 5.86 -2.84
N LYS A 215 2.78 4.82 -3.32
CA LYS A 215 3.00 3.56 -2.59
C LYS A 215 3.95 3.71 -1.41
N TYR A 216 4.74 4.79 -1.34
CA TYR A 216 5.82 4.93 -0.36
C TYR A 216 5.56 5.97 0.73
N GLY A 217 4.43 6.69 0.64
CA GLY A 217 4.07 7.74 1.60
C GLY A 217 4.90 9.01 1.43
N ASN A 218 5.43 9.27 0.23
CA ASN A 218 6.16 10.51 -0.08
C ASN A 218 5.26 11.76 0.07
N LEU A 219 3.94 11.60 0.00
CA LEU A 219 2.98 12.69 0.12
C LEU A 219 2.32 12.78 1.51
N ASP A 220 2.70 11.95 2.49
CA ASP A 220 2.03 11.92 3.81
C ASP A 220 2.07 13.28 4.50
N THR A 221 3.23 13.96 4.49
CA THR A 221 3.35 15.31 5.07
C THR A 221 2.44 16.32 4.35
N PHE A 222 2.35 16.24 3.02
CA PHE A 222 1.52 17.13 2.22
C PHE A 222 0.03 16.93 2.55
N VAL A 223 -0.42 15.67 2.56
CA VAL A 223 -1.80 15.28 2.87
C VAL A 223 -2.19 15.75 4.27
N LEU A 224 -1.34 15.53 5.27
CA LEU A 224 -1.63 15.96 6.63
C LEU A 224 -1.69 17.47 6.78
N THR A 225 -0.80 18.20 6.09
CA THR A 225 -0.82 19.67 6.11
C THR A 225 -2.09 20.22 5.47
N LEU A 226 -2.55 19.61 4.36
CA LEU A 226 -3.84 19.98 3.75
C LEU A 226 -5.02 19.71 4.68
N LEU A 227 -5.02 18.56 5.35
CA LEU A 227 -6.13 18.12 6.19
C LEU A 227 -6.19 18.82 7.55
N ASP A 228 -5.18 19.59 7.93
CA ASP A 228 -5.27 20.54 9.04
C ASP A 228 -6.29 21.67 8.73
N ASN A 229 -6.61 21.92 7.44
CA ASN A 229 -7.72 22.77 7.03
C ASN A 229 -9.06 22.02 7.09
N GLU A 230 -10.03 22.54 7.83
CA GLU A 230 -11.33 21.89 8.06
C GLU A 230 -12.18 21.75 6.79
N ASP A 231 -12.14 22.75 5.89
CA ASP A 231 -12.92 22.74 4.65
C ASP A 231 -12.39 21.66 3.69
N ILE A 232 -11.07 21.51 3.59
CA ILE A 232 -10.46 20.42 2.81
C ILE A 232 -10.80 19.07 3.42
N ARG A 233 -10.75 18.95 4.74
CA ARG A 233 -11.07 17.70 5.45
C ARG A 233 -12.50 17.23 5.19
N LYS A 234 -13.45 18.15 4.99
CA LYS A 234 -14.84 17.81 4.65
C LYS A 234 -15.00 17.31 3.22
N LEU A 235 -14.08 17.65 2.32
CA LEU A 235 -14.14 17.29 0.90
C LEU A 235 -13.39 16.00 0.57
N MET A 236 -12.37 15.64 1.35
CA MET A 236 -11.50 14.48 1.08
C MET A 236 -12.01 13.21 1.76
N ASP A 237 -11.81 12.04 1.13
CA ASP A 237 -12.10 10.75 1.76
C ASP A 237 -11.28 10.59 3.07
N ILE A 238 -11.98 10.37 4.18
CA ILE A 238 -11.39 10.16 5.51
C ILE A 238 -10.38 9.00 5.54
N ARG A 239 -10.52 8.02 4.66
CA ARG A 239 -9.57 6.89 4.54
C ARG A 239 -8.20 7.33 4.10
N ILE A 240 -8.11 8.34 3.24
CA ILE A 240 -6.83 8.91 2.81
C ILE A 240 -6.13 9.56 4.00
N TYR A 241 -6.89 10.30 4.81
CA TYR A 241 -6.36 10.89 6.04
C TYR A 241 -5.83 9.83 7.01
N LEU A 242 -6.64 8.80 7.27
CA LEU A 242 -6.28 7.71 8.16
C LEU A 242 -5.04 6.97 7.69
N ASN A 243 -4.94 6.64 6.41
CA ASN A 243 -3.76 5.97 5.85
C ASN A 243 -2.48 6.81 6.03
N ALA A 244 -2.56 8.13 5.83
CA ALA A 244 -1.43 9.03 6.06
C ALA A 244 -1.02 9.07 7.55
N LEU A 245 -2.00 9.07 8.47
CA LEU A 245 -1.73 9.02 9.91
C LEU A 245 -1.13 7.68 10.35
N ILE A 246 -1.62 6.55 9.83
CA ILE A 246 -1.10 5.21 10.11
C ILE A 246 0.37 5.10 9.68
N ARG A 247 0.70 5.55 8.47
CA ARG A 247 2.09 5.54 7.97
C ARG A 247 3.05 6.39 8.81
N ARG A 248 2.55 7.46 9.43
CA ARG A 248 3.31 8.30 10.36
C ARG A 248 3.31 7.82 11.81
N GLY A 249 2.45 6.87 12.17
CA GLY A 249 2.31 6.39 13.54
C GLY A 249 1.66 7.40 14.50
N ASP A 250 0.83 8.31 14.00
CA ASP A 250 0.15 9.32 14.83
C ASP A 250 -1.10 8.73 15.52
N LYS A 251 -0.86 7.89 16.53
CA LYS A 251 -1.88 7.12 17.23
C LYS A 251 -3.00 7.99 17.81
N ASP A 252 -2.65 9.11 18.44
CA ASP A 252 -3.62 9.97 19.14
C ASP A 252 -4.65 10.57 18.17
N LYS A 253 -4.22 10.99 16.97
CA LYS A 253 -5.14 11.50 15.94
C LYS A 253 -5.99 10.40 15.35
N ILE A 254 -5.43 9.21 15.14
CA ILE A 254 -6.18 8.04 14.65
C ILE A 254 -7.31 7.72 15.62
N LEU A 255 -7.03 7.58 16.92
CA LEU A 255 -8.04 7.29 17.93
C LEU A 255 -9.17 8.33 17.97
N LYS A 256 -8.83 9.62 17.85
CA LYS A 256 -9.84 10.70 17.75
C LYS A 256 -10.74 10.56 16.53
N LEU A 257 -10.19 10.19 15.36
CA LEU A 257 -10.98 10.00 14.14
C LEU A 257 -11.87 8.75 14.21
N LEU A 258 -11.39 7.70 14.86
CA LEU A 258 -12.16 6.46 15.05
C LEU A 258 -13.35 6.64 16.01
N GLN A 259 -13.42 7.73 16.76
CA GLN A 259 -14.61 8.07 17.55
C GLN A 259 -15.78 8.58 16.68
N THR A 260 -15.53 8.94 15.41
CA THR A 260 -16.58 9.40 14.49
C THR A 260 -17.39 8.24 13.90
N ASP A 261 -18.65 8.48 13.54
CA ASP A 261 -19.52 7.45 12.95
C ASP A 261 -19.36 7.26 11.44
N VAL A 262 -18.39 7.95 10.83
CA VAL A 262 -18.14 7.91 9.38
C VAL A 262 -17.56 6.56 8.94
N ILE A 263 -16.85 5.87 9.82
CA ILE A 263 -16.12 4.63 9.54
C ILE A 263 -16.89 3.45 10.14
N SER A 264 -17.05 2.36 9.38
CA SER A 264 -17.75 1.16 9.89
C SER A 264 -16.97 0.53 11.05
N LYS A 265 -17.65 -0.23 11.91
CA LYS A 265 -17.00 -0.88 13.06
C LYS A 265 -15.91 -1.85 12.62
N GLU A 266 -16.14 -2.59 11.55
CA GLU A 266 -15.17 -3.51 10.96
C GLU A 266 -13.93 -2.78 10.43
N GLU A 267 -14.14 -1.64 9.77
CA GLU A 267 -13.04 -0.81 9.27
C GLU A 267 -12.25 -0.18 10.44
N LYS A 268 -12.93 0.29 11.49
CA LYS A 268 -12.27 0.75 12.74
C LYS A 268 -11.42 -0.35 13.37
N PHE A 269 -11.93 -1.58 13.46
CA PHE A 269 -11.17 -2.72 13.96
C PHE A 269 -9.91 -2.98 13.15
N ASN A 270 -10.01 -2.99 11.82
CA ASN A 270 -8.87 -3.22 10.93
C ASN A 270 -7.81 -2.11 11.04
N ILE A 271 -8.23 -0.85 11.21
CA ILE A 271 -7.33 0.27 11.45
C ILE A 271 -6.64 0.12 12.80
N LEU A 272 -7.39 -0.19 13.86
CA LEU A 272 -6.82 -0.40 15.20
C LEU A 272 -5.81 -1.55 15.21
N LEU A 273 -6.06 -2.65 14.49
CA LEU A 273 -5.11 -3.75 14.38
C LEU A 273 -3.74 -3.31 13.83
N GLN A 274 -3.69 -2.27 12.99
CA GLN A 274 -2.44 -1.74 12.44
C GLN A 274 -1.69 -0.82 13.42
N THR A 275 -2.37 -0.30 14.45
CA THR A 275 -1.84 0.73 15.34
C THR A 275 -1.67 0.27 16.78
N ASP A 276 -2.64 -0.47 17.31
CA ASP A 276 -2.66 -1.05 18.65
C ASP A 276 -3.57 -2.29 18.65
N GLU A 277 -2.94 -3.46 18.55
CA GLU A 277 -3.63 -4.75 18.54
C GLU A 277 -4.50 -4.96 19.77
N LYS A 278 -4.01 -4.60 20.97
CA LYS A 278 -4.72 -4.83 22.23
C LYS A 278 -6.02 -4.04 22.26
N GLU A 279 -5.95 -2.76 21.89
CA GLU A 279 -7.12 -1.89 21.79
C GLU A 279 -8.09 -2.39 20.70
N ALA A 280 -7.58 -2.89 19.58
CA ALA A 280 -8.39 -3.47 18.50
C ALA A 280 -9.21 -4.67 19.01
N LEU A 281 -8.56 -5.58 19.75
CA LEU A 281 -9.20 -6.78 20.30
C LEU A 281 -10.25 -6.44 21.36
N GLU A 282 -9.99 -5.46 22.23
CA GLU A 282 -10.96 -4.96 23.19
C GLU A 282 -12.16 -4.30 22.49
N PHE A 283 -11.90 -3.43 21.52
CA PHE A 283 -12.92 -2.77 20.70
C PHE A 283 -13.82 -3.79 20.01
N ALA A 284 -13.25 -4.83 19.39
CA ALA A 284 -14.01 -5.87 18.69
C ALA A 284 -14.89 -6.69 19.64
N LYS A 285 -14.42 -7.00 20.86
CA LYS A 285 -15.21 -7.69 21.88
C LYS A 285 -16.41 -6.85 22.33
N ILE A 286 -16.18 -5.56 22.65
CA ILE A 286 -17.23 -4.62 23.06
C ILE A 286 -18.29 -4.46 21.95
N ASN A 287 -17.84 -4.42 20.69
CA ASN A 287 -18.71 -4.25 19.54
C ASN A 287 -19.23 -5.55 18.92
N MET A 288 -18.99 -6.70 19.56
CA MET A 288 -19.44 -8.01 19.10
C MET A 288 -19.01 -8.39 17.68
N LEU A 289 -17.81 -7.95 17.25
CA LEU A 289 -17.25 -8.23 15.92
C LEU A 289 -16.64 -9.64 15.86
N TYR A 290 -17.42 -10.65 16.23
CA TYR A 290 -16.94 -12.03 16.38
C TYR A 290 -16.51 -12.66 15.06
N SER A 291 -17.12 -12.28 13.92
CA SER A 291 -16.63 -12.71 12.60
C SER A 291 -15.22 -12.18 12.32
N SER A 292 -14.96 -10.92 12.65
CA SER A 292 -13.64 -10.31 12.47
C SER A 292 -12.60 -10.92 13.41
N LEU A 293 -12.96 -11.16 14.67
CA LEU A 293 -12.11 -11.85 15.64
C LEU A 293 -11.83 -13.31 15.25
N PHE A 294 -12.84 -14.02 14.74
CA PHE A 294 -12.68 -15.38 14.21
C PHE A 294 -11.62 -15.39 13.11
N ASN A 295 -11.75 -14.50 12.12
CA ASN A 295 -10.82 -14.42 11.00
C ASN A 295 -9.40 -14.05 11.47
N TYR A 296 -9.29 -13.13 12.42
CA TYR A 296 -8.03 -12.72 13.04
C TYR A 296 -7.29 -13.91 13.68
N TYR A 297 -7.90 -14.56 14.67
CA TYR A 297 -7.28 -15.68 15.39
C TYR A 297 -7.02 -16.89 14.49
N TYR A 298 -7.89 -17.15 13.51
CA TYR A 298 -7.66 -18.21 12.54
C TYR A 298 -6.38 -17.98 11.74
N ASN A 299 -6.15 -16.75 11.26
CA ASN A 299 -4.98 -16.42 10.45
C ASN A 299 -3.68 -16.45 11.28
N LEU A 300 -3.77 -16.25 12.60
CA LEU A 300 -2.65 -16.45 13.54
C LEU A 300 -2.38 -17.93 13.88
N GLY A 301 -3.29 -18.85 13.54
CA GLY A 301 -3.22 -20.25 13.95
C GLY A 301 -3.70 -20.51 15.39
N GLU A 302 -4.29 -19.51 16.05
CA GLU A 302 -4.86 -19.62 17.40
C GLU A 302 -6.27 -20.25 17.36
N PHE A 303 -6.34 -21.52 17.00
CA PHE A 303 -7.59 -22.21 16.68
C PHE A 303 -8.57 -22.32 17.87
N SER A 304 -8.07 -22.35 19.12
CA SER A 304 -8.94 -22.38 20.30
C SER A 304 -9.75 -21.09 20.44
N GLN A 305 -9.09 -19.94 20.26
CA GLN A 305 -9.70 -18.61 20.28
C GLN A 305 -10.62 -18.43 19.07
N ALA A 306 -10.22 -18.89 17.89
CA ALA A 306 -11.10 -18.88 16.71
C ALA A 306 -12.38 -19.68 16.98
N LEU A 307 -12.29 -20.88 17.56
CA LEU A 307 -13.45 -21.70 17.92
C LEU A 307 -14.36 -21.02 18.95
N GLU A 308 -13.81 -20.29 19.92
CA GLU A 308 -14.59 -19.53 20.89
C GLU A 308 -15.40 -18.42 20.21
N ASN A 309 -14.78 -17.68 19.28
CA ASN A 309 -15.46 -16.64 18.51
C ASN A 309 -16.53 -17.24 17.57
N LEU A 310 -16.29 -18.42 16.98
CA LEU A 310 -17.30 -19.14 16.22
C LEU A 310 -18.53 -19.50 17.07
N LYS A 311 -18.32 -19.97 18.31
CA LYS A 311 -19.44 -20.22 19.25
C LYS A 311 -20.27 -18.95 19.47
N LYS A 312 -19.60 -17.80 19.68
CA LYS A 312 -20.28 -16.50 19.82
C LYS A 312 -21.06 -16.10 18.57
N MET A 313 -20.51 -16.33 17.37
CA MET A 313 -21.22 -16.10 16.10
C MET A 313 -22.48 -16.96 16.00
N ILE A 314 -22.42 -18.23 16.40
CA ILE A 314 -23.56 -19.15 16.42
C ILE A 314 -24.61 -18.68 17.44
N GLU A 315 -24.19 -18.34 18.67
CA GLU A 315 -25.06 -17.82 19.74
C GLU A 315 -25.85 -16.58 19.27
N LEU A 316 -25.19 -15.68 18.54
CA LEU A 316 -25.79 -14.45 18.01
C LEU A 316 -26.49 -14.63 16.66
N LYS A 317 -26.45 -15.84 16.08
CA LYS A 317 -26.97 -16.15 14.74
C LYS A 317 -26.40 -15.21 13.67
N ASP A 318 -25.11 -14.94 13.69
CA ASP A 318 -24.40 -14.13 12.68
C ASP A 318 -24.26 -14.91 11.36
N ILE A 319 -25.36 -14.96 10.60
CA ILE A 319 -25.48 -15.70 9.34
C ILE A 319 -24.43 -15.23 8.32
N ILE A 320 -24.21 -13.92 8.23
CA ILE A 320 -23.33 -13.32 7.22
C ILE A 320 -21.87 -13.66 7.54
N GLY A 321 -21.45 -13.51 8.80
CA GLY A 321 -20.10 -13.86 9.24
C GLY A 321 -19.81 -15.35 9.06
N ILE A 322 -20.74 -16.22 9.45
CA ILE A 322 -20.60 -17.68 9.29
C ILE A 322 -20.48 -18.04 7.81
N SER A 323 -21.34 -17.48 6.96
CA SER A 323 -21.32 -17.75 5.52
C SER A 323 -20.00 -17.32 4.86
N SER A 324 -19.48 -16.16 5.26
CA SER A 324 -18.21 -15.59 4.77
C SER A 324 -16.98 -16.41 5.15
N HIS A 325 -17.10 -17.33 6.11
CA HIS A 325 -15.98 -18.10 6.67
C HIS A 325 -16.16 -19.62 6.58
N LYS A 326 -17.15 -20.11 5.82
CA LYS A 326 -17.49 -21.54 5.72
C LYS A 326 -16.30 -22.47 5.46
N ASP A 327 -15.35 -22.07 4.59
CA ASP A 327 -14.20 -22.90 4.22
C ASP A 327 -13.15 -22.99 5.35
N LYS A 328 -13.08 -21.96 6.20
CA LYS A 328 -12.21 -21.92 7.40
C LYS A 328 -12.83 -22.67 8.58
N ILE A 329 -14.16 -22.71 8.65
CA ILE A 329 -14.90 -23.34 9.76
C ILE A 329 -14.74 -24.87 9.75
N LEU A 330 -14.82 -25.52 8.59
CA LEU A 330 -14.88 -26.99 8.52
C LEU A 330 -13.67 -27.71 9.14
N PRO A 331 -12.41 -27.30 8.87
CA PRO A 331 -11.26 -27.95 9.48
C PRO A 331 -11.25 -27.81 11.00
N LEU A 332 -11.77 -26.70 11.54
CA LEU A 332 -11.78 -26.43 12.98
C LEU A 332 -12.80 -27.27 13.75
N ILE A 333 -13.97 -27.50 13.15
CA ILE A 333 -15.07 -28.20 13.82
C ILE A 333 -14.98 -29.72 13.66
N LYS A 334 -14.02 -30.24 12.87
CA LYS A 334 -13.84 -31.66 12.64
C LYS A 334 -13.56 -32.37 13.98
N GLY A 335 -14.43 -33.32 14.33
CA GLY A 335 -14.37 -34.03 15.61
C GLY A 335 -15.09 -33.33 16.77
N ASN A 336 -15.80 -32.22 16.52
CA ASN A 336 -16.63 -31.53 17.51
C ASN A 336 -18.13 -31.66 17.16
N PRO A 337 -18.81 -32.74 17.60
CA PRO A 337 -20.18 -33.05 17.20
C PRO A 337 -21.19 -31.99 17.65
N ASP A 338 -20.98 -31.35 18.80
CA ASP A 338 -21.90 -30.33 19.33
C ASP A 338 -21.88 -29.06 18.47
N LEU A 339 -20.71 -28.64 18.01
CA LEU A 339 -20.58 -27.51 17.08
C LEU A 339 -21.17 -27.83 15.71
N ILE A 340 -20.91 -29.03 15.18
CA ILE A 340 -21.48 -29.48 13.91
C ILE A 340 -23.01 -29.47 14.02
N LYS A 341 -23.57 -29.98 15.13
CA LYS A 341 -25.01 -29.96 15.39
C LYS A 341 -25.56 -28.53 15.46
N SER A 342 -24.89 -27.63 16.17
CA SER A 342 -25.33 -26.24 16.31
C SER A 342 -25.33 -25.50 14.96
N LEU A 343 -24.32 -25.72 14.12
CA LEU A 343 -24.25 -25.18 12.76
C LEU A 343 -25.30 -25.80 11.83
N TYR A 344 -25.60 -27.08 11.99
CA TYR A 344 -26.70 -27.74 11.29
C TYR A 344 -28.06 -27.10 11.64
N GLU A 345 -28.35 -26.94 12.93
CA GLU A 345 -29.60 -26.31 13.39
C GLU A 345 -29.77 -24.87 12.86
N LEU A 346 -28.68 -24.14 12.73
CA LEU A 346 -28.69 -22.78 12.17
C LEU A 346 -28.85 -22.77 10.64
N SER A 347 -28.31 -23.77 9.95
CA SER A 347 -28.23 -23.80 8.48
C SER A 347 -29.43 -24.48 7.80
N LYS A 348 -30.12 -25.41 8.47
CA LYS A 348 -31.20 -26.23 7.87
C LYS A 348 -32.34 -25.42 7.25
N ASP A 349 -32.63 -24.24 7.79
CA ASP A 349 -33.70 -23.34 7.32
C ASP A 349 -33.17 -22.00 6.78
N ASN A 350 -31.85 -21.85 6.60
CA ASN A 350 -31.26 -20.62 6.10
C ASN A 350 -30.53 -20.82 4.76
N VAL A 351 -31.13 -20.31 3.70
CA VAL A 351 -30.61 -20.43 2.31
C VAL A 351 -29.20 -19.87 2.18
N VAL A 352 -28.82 -18.85 2.97
CA VAL A 352 -27.47 -18.26 2.94
C VAL A 352 -26.41 -19.26 3.45
N LEU A 353 -26.80 -20.18 4.33
CA LEU A 353 -25.91 -21.18 4.95
C LEU A 353 -25.98 -22.56 4.29
N TYR A 354 -26.78 -22.73 3.26
CA TYR A 354 -26.85 -23.97 2.49
C TYR A 354 -25.52 -24.51 1.94
N PRO A 355 -24.59 -23.66 1.48
CA PRO A 355 -23.26 -24.14 1.11
C PRO A 355 -22.52 -24.75 2.31
N LEU A 356 -22.70 -24.17 3.50
CA LEU A 356 -22.14 -24.73 4.73
C LEU A 356 -22.84 -26.05 5.09
N LEU A 357 -24.18 -26.14 4.98
CA LEU A 357 -24.94 -27.36 5.24
C LEU A 357 -24.41 -28.56 4.44
N ILE A 358 -24.14 -28.36 3.16
CA ILE A 358 -23.53 -29.39 2.29
C ILE A 358 -22.18 -29.82 2.82
N ASN A 359 -21.33 -28.86 3.19
CA ASN A 359 -20.00 -29.14 3.70
C ASN A 359 -20.02 -29.82 5.08
N LEU A 360 -21.02 -29.54 5.92
CA LEU A 360 -21.19 -30.21 7.22
C LEU A 360 -21.40 -31.72 7.06
N TYR A 361 -21.98 -32.18 5.95
CA TYR A 361 -22.18 -33.60 5.69
C TYR A 361 -20.88 -34.41 5.72
N ASP A 362 -19.77 -33.82 5.26
CA ASP A 362 -18.48 -34.50 5.15
C ASP A 362 -17.77 -34.63 6.50
N VAL A 363 -18.11 -33.79 7.47
CA VAL A 363 -17.53 -33.82 8.83
C VAL A 363 -18.49 -34.40 9.88
N ALA A 364 -19.78 -34.52 9.57
CA ALA A 364 -20.79 -35.12 10.43
C ALA A 364 -20.65 -36.66 10.51
N SER A 365 -21.18 -37.23 11.60
CA SER A 365 -21.20 -38.68 11.83
C SER A 365 -22.54 -39.12 12.44
N GLY A 366 -22.80 -40.43 12.40
CA GLY A 366 -24.00 -41.02 13.02
C GLY A 366 -25.32 -40.48 12.48
N SER A 367 -26.29 -40.26 13.38
CA SER A 367 -27.63 -39.78 13.05
C SER A 367 -27.61 -38.38 12.43
N LEU A 368 -26.69 -37.50 12.85
CA LEU A 368 -26.63 -36.13 12.32
C LEU A 368 -26.27 -36.11 10.83
N LYS A 369 -25.41 -37.02 10.38
CA LYS A 369 -25.09 -37.16 8.95
C LYS A 369 -26.33 -37.54 8.13
N TYR A 370 -27.18 -38.40 8.69
CA TYR A 370 -28.46 -38.76 8.10
C TYR A 370 -29.45 -37.57 8.09
N ASP A 371 -29.56 -36.83 9.19
CA ASP A 371 -30.43 -35.65 9.29
C ASP A 371 -30.06 -34.56 8.29
N ILE A 372 -28.76 -34.32 8.08
CA ILE A 372 -28.26 -33.43 7.03
C ILE A 372 -28.68 -33.93 5.65
N ALA A 373 -28.56 -35.22 5.36
CA ALA A 373 -28.96 -35.78 4.07
C ALA A 373 -30.47 -35.66 3.81
N VAL A 374 -31.30 -35.84 4.84
CA VAL A 374 -32.75 -35.60 4.75
C VAL A 374 -33.03 -34.13 4.46
N THR A 375 -32.40 -33.21 5.19
CA THR A 375 -32.58 -31.76 4.96
C THR A 375 -32.13 -31.34 3.56
N VAL A 376 -30.98 -31.83 3.10
CA VAL A 376 -30.47 -31.58 1.75
C VAL A 376 -31.46 -32.12 0.71
N MET A 377 -32.07 -33.27 0.94
CA MET A 377 -33.13 -33.81 0.10
C MET A 377 -34.38 -32.95 0.11
N ASP A 378 -34.83 -32.46 1.25
CA ASP A 378 -36.05 -31.65 1.35
C ASP A 378 -35.87 -30.26 0.73
N LYS A 379 -34.65 -29.72 0.77
CA LYS A 379 -34.31 -28.38 0.28
C LYS A 379 -33.58 -28.39 -1.07
N PHE A 380 -33.51 -29.52 -1.76
CA PHE A 380 -32.62 -29.74 -2.92
C PHE A 380 -32.82 -28.74 -4.08
N LEU A 381 -34.04 -28.26 -4.31
CA LEU A 381 -34.34 -27.26 -5.33
C LEU A 381 -33.69 -25.90 -5.03
N SER A 382 -33.57 -25.56 -3.75
CA SER A 382 -32.86 -24.37 -3.28
C SER A 382 -31.34 -24.57 -3.26
N LEU A 383 -30.86 -25.80 -3.50
CA LEU A 383 -29.44 -26.20 -3.57
C LEU A 383 -28.96 -26.45 -5.00
N LYS A 384 -29.69 -25.97 -6.02
CA LYS A 384 -29.41 -26.28 -7.42
C LYS A 384 -28.08 -25.77 -7.98
N ASP A 385 -27.38 -24.88 -7.27
CA ASP A 385 -26.02 -24.51 -7.64
C ASP A 385 -24.96 -25.52 -7.14
N TYR A 386 -25.39 -26.51 -6.36
CA TYR A 386 -24.56 -27.55 -5.74
C TYR A 386 -25.03 -28.96 -6.13
N CYS A 387 -25.65 -29.12 -7.30
CA CYS A 387 -26.27 -30.39 -7.71
C CYS A 387 -25.37 -31.63 -7.59
N PRO A 388 -24.07 -31.61 -7.97
CA PRO A 388 -23.20 -32.78 -7.81
C PRO A 388 -23.10 -33.25 -6.35
N ASP A 389 -22.97 -32.33 -5.41
CA ASP A 389 -22.87 -32.64 -3.98
C ASP A 389 -24.20 -33.11 -3.40
N VAL A 390 -25.31 -32.50 -3.80
CA VAL A 390 -26.65 -32.96 -3.43
C VAL A 390 -26.87 -34.41 -3.88
N ILE A 391 -26.53 -34.74 -5.13
CA ILE A 391 -26.65 -36.09 -5.69
C ILE A 391 -25.74 -37.07 -4.96
N ARG A 392 -24.52 -36.65 -4.61
CA ARG A 392 -23.58 -37.45 -3.81
C ARG A 392 -24.17 -37.78 -2.43
N ILE A 393 -24.62 -36.76 -1.70
CA ILE A 393 -25.19 -36.88 -0.35
C ILE A 393 -26.40 -37.83 -0.36
N VAL A 394 -27.32 -37.63 -1.31
CA VAL A 394 -28.51 -38.48 -1.46
C VAL A 394 -28.11 -39.89 -1.89
N GLY A 395 -27.18 -40.02 -2.84
CA GLY A 395 -26.71 -41.32 -3.32
C GLY A 395 -26.01 -42.16 -2.24
N GLU A 396 -25.41 -41.52 -1.25
CA GLU A 396 -24.79 -42.22 -0.12
C GLU A 396 -25.81 -42.67 0.93
N GLN A 397 -26.84 -41.86 1.22
CA GLN A 397 -27.76 -42.12 2.34
C GLN A 397 -29.15 -42.64 1.93
N ARG A 398 -29.62 -42.32 0.72
CA ARG A 398 -31.02 -42.42 0.28
C ARG A 398 -31.13 -42.75 -1.21
N LYS A 399 -30.44 -43.82 -1.63
CA LYS A 399 -30.33 -44.26 -3.03
C LYS A 399 -31.68 -44.39 -3.74
N GLU A 400 -32.72 -44.81 -3.03
CA GLU A 400 -34.08 -44.98 -3.53
C GLU A 400 -34.72 -43.67 -3.99
N LYS A 401 -34.23 -42.51 -3.52
CA LYS A 401 -34.71 -41.18 -3.92
C LYS A 401 -33.87 -40.53 -5.02
N LEU A 402 -32.74 -41.14 -5.39
CA LEU A 402 -31.76 -40.52 -6.28
C LEU A 402 -32.33 -40.24 -7.68
N SER A 403 -33.06 -41.19 -8.26
CA SER A 403 -33.68 -41.02 -9.59
C SER A 403 -34.62 -39.82 -9.64
N TYR A 404 -35.48 -39.68 -8.62
CA TYR A 404 -36.43 -38.56 -8.51
C TYR A 404 -35.70 -37.22 -8.45
N ILE A 405 -34.66 -37.11 -7.60
CA ILE A 405 -33.91 -35.86 -7.44
C ILE A 405 -33.16 -35.50 -8.71
N VAL A 406 -32.50 -36.47 -9.36
CA VAL A 406 -31.75 -36.21 -10.60
C VAL A 406 -32.68 -35.73 -11.71
N GLN A 407 -33.90 -36.26 -11.81
CA GLN A 407 -34.90 -35.79 -12.78
C GLN A 407 -35.29 -34.33 -12.54
N HIS A 408 -35.66 -33.97 -11.31
CA HIS A 408 -36.08 -32.60 -10.97
C HIS A 408 -34.93 -31.59 -11.12
N LEU A 409 -33.71 -31.95 -10.72
CA LEU A 409 -32.54 -31.10 -10.96
C LEU A 409 -32.25 -30.96 -12.46
N THR A 410 -32.44 -32.03 -13.24
CA THR A 410 -32.28 -31.99 -14.70
C THR A 410 -33.29 -31.04 -15.34
N GLU A 411 -34.55 -31.09 -14.93
CA GLU A 411 -35.61 -30.17 -15.36
C GLU A 411 -35.19 -28.70 -15.16
N GLU A 412 -34.86 -28.32 -13.92
CA GLU A 412 -34.43 -26.96 -13.58
C GLU A 412 -33.19 -26.49 -14.36
N LEU A 413 -32.17 -27.35 -14.47
CA LEU A 413 -30.93 -27.01 -15.18
C LEU A 413 -31.15 -26.87 -16.69
N VAL A 414 -32.03 -27.69 -17.27
CA VAL A 414 -32.37 -27.63 -18.70
C VAL A 414 -33.14 -26.36 -19.03
N GLU A 415 -34.08 -25.94 -18.19
CA GLU A 415 -34.81 -24.68 -18.35
C GLU A 415 -33.87 -23.48 -18.39
N ARG A 416 -32.81 -23.52 -17.58
CA ARG A 416 -31.74 -22.51 -17.51
C ARG A 416 -30.64 -22.68 -18.57
N LYS A 417 -30.76 -23.68 -19.45
CA LYS A 417 -29.76 -24.03 -20.48
C LYS A 417 -28.37 -24.38 -19.91
N ARG A 418 -28.28 -24.91 -18.69
CA ARG A 418 -27.04 -25.35 -18.02
C ARG A 418 -26.76 -26.83 -18.28
N TYR A 419 -26.52 -27.21 -19.54
CA TYR A 419 -26.46 -28.62 -19.94
C TYR A 419 -25.22 -29.34 -19.43
N GLU A 420 -24.08 -28.66 -19.30
CA GLU A 420 -22.85 -29.23 -18.76
C GLU A 420 -23.03 -29.66 -17.30
N ASP A 421 -23.80 -28.91 -16.52
CA ASP A 421 -24.09 -29.25 -15.13
C ASP A 421 -24.98 -30.48 -15.02
N VAL A 422 -25.93 -30.67 -15.95
CA VAL A 422 -26.71 -31.92 -16.07
C VAL A 422 -25.78 -33.11 -16.29
N ILE A 423 -24.75 -32.97 -17.13
CA ILE A 423 -23.78 -34.06 -17.34
C ILE A 423 -23.01 -34.36 -16.05
N GLN A 424 -22.59 -33.34 -15.30
CA GLN A 424 -21.91 -33.57 -14.02
C GLN A 424 -22.82 -34.28 -13.01
N CYS A 425 -24.08 -33.88 -12.93
CA CYS A 425 -25.10 -34.54 -12.10
C CYS A 425 -25.21 -36.03 -12.43
N LEU A 426 -25.37 -36.36 -13.73
CA LEU A 426 -25.50 -37.73 -14.19
C LEU A 426 -24.22 -38.55 -13.96
N LYS A 427 -23.03 -37.95 -14.11
CA LYS A 427 -21.75 -38.60 -13.79
C LYS A 427 -21.66 -39.00 -12.32
N VAL A 428 -22.11 -38.13 -11.41
CA VAL A 428 -22.14 -38.45 -9.97
C VAL A 428 -23.20 -39.52 -9.69
N ALA A 429 -24.42 -39.37 -10.23
CA ALA A 429 -25.51 -40.31 -10.04
C ALA A 429 -25.13 -41.75 -10.46
N ARG A 430 -24.41 -41.90 -11.58
CA ARG A 430 -23.90 -43.19 -12.07
C ARG A 430 -23.09 -43.96 -11.03
N LYS A 431 -22.38 -43.27 -10.12
CA LYS A 431 -21.57 -43.92 -9.07
C LYS A 431 -22.41 -44.59 -7.99
N TYR A 432 -23.67 -44.18 -7.83
CA TYR A 432 -24.54 -44.59 -6.72
C TYR A 432 -25.75 -45.42 -7.17
N MET A 433 -26.07 -45.42 -8.48
CA MET A 433 -27.16 -46.19 -9.08
C MET A 433 -26.67 -47.53 -9.65
N THR A 434 -27.58 -48.50 -9.78
CA THR A 434 -27.30 -49.70 -10.59
C THR A 434 -27.20 -49.33 -12.06
N ILE A 435 -26.53 -50.17 -12.86
CA ILE A 435 -26.42 -49.95 -14.31
C ILE A 435 -27.81 -49.87 -14.95
N GLU A 436 -28.72 -50.73 -14.52
CA GLU A 436 -30.09 -50.78 -15.01
C GLU A 436 -30.87 -49.49 -14.66
N ASP A 437 -30.89 -49.09 -13.38
CA ASP A 437 -31.59 -47.87 -12.95
C ASP A 437 -31.03 -46.62 -13.64
N PHE A 438 -29.71 -46.56 -13.79
CA PHE A 438 -29.05 -45.43 -14.45
C PHE A 438 -29.39 -45.37 -15.94
N ASN A 439 -29.41 -46.51 -16.65
CA ASN A 439 -29.80 -46.59 -18.05
C ASN A 439 -31.28 -46.23 -18.27
N ASN A 440 -32.15 -46.64 -17.35
CA ASN A 440 -33.56 -46.27 -17.34
C ASN A 440 -33.72 -44.75 -17.17
N LEU A 441 -33.04 -44.15 -16.19
CA LEU A 441 -33.02 -42.70 -15.98
C LEU A 441 -32.49 -41.93 -17.20
N LEU A 442 -31.38 -42.38 -17.79
CA LEU A 442 -30.80 -41.80 -19.00
C LEU A 442 -31.78 -41.83 -20.18
N SER A 443 -32.47 -42.95 -20.36
CA SER A 443 -33.45 -43.13 -21.43
C SER A 443 -34.64 -42.19 -21.25
N GLN A 444 -35.14 -42.05 -20.03
CA GLN A 444 -36.22 -41.10 -19.69
C GLN A 444 -35.79 -39.65 -19.96
N ILE A 445 -34.59 -39.24 -19.53
CA ILE A 445 -34.08 -37.89 -19.78
C ILE A 445 -33.92 -37.63 -21.28
N LYS A 446 -33.38 -38.59 -22.04
CA LYS A 446 -33.25 -38.46 -23.51
C LYS A 446 -34.60 -38.30 -24.19
N GLU A 447 -35.62 -39.05 -23.77
CA GLU A 447 -36.96 -38.96 -24.36
C GLU A 447 -37.64 -37.63 -24.02
N ASN A 448 -37.62 -37.23 -22.74
CA ASN A 448 -38.21 -35.96 -22.28
C ASN A 448 -37.56 -34.75 -22.96
N TYR A 449 -36.26 -34.82 -23.26
CA TYR A 449 -35.48 -33.71 -23.82
C TYR A 449 -34.96 -33.95 -25.24
N LYS A 450 -35.60 -34.83 -26.02
CA LYS A 450 -35.15 -35.18 -27.39
C LYS A 450 -34.99 -33.98 -28.34
N ARG A 451 -35.71 -32.89 -28.09
CA ARG A 451 -35.61 -31.63 -28.86
C ARG A 451 -34.44 -30.74 -28.45
N LYS A 452 -33.81 -30.98 -27.30
CA LYS A 452 -32.63 -30.25 -26.81
C LYS A 452 -31.35 -30.90 -27.33
N ARG A 453 -31.08 -30.70 -28.63
CA ARG A 453 -29.98 -31.39 -29.37
C ARG A 453 -28.61 -31.29 -28.68
N GLN A 454 -28.28 -30.14 -28.10
CA GLN A 454 -27.02 -29.96 -27.37
C GLN A 454 -26.91 -30.89 -26.15
N LEU A 455 -27.95 -30.95 -25.31
CA LEU A 455 -27.99 -31.86 -24.16
C LEU A 455 -27.85 -33.32 -24.60
N VAL A 456 -28.64 -33.75 -25.58
CA VAL A 456 -28.60 -35.14 -26.09
C VAL A 456 -27.21 -35.48 -26.65
N SER A 457 -26.60 -34.56 -27.39
CA SER A 457 -25.24 -34.71 -27.90
C SER A 457 -24.21 -34.85 -26.77
N LEU A 458 -24.33 -34.05 -25.69
CA LEU A 458 -23.44 -34.13 -24.55
C LEU A 458 -23.61 -35.47 -23.79
N ILE A 459 -24.84 -35.94 -23.62
CA ILE A 459 -25.12 -37.24 -23.00
C ILE A 459 -24.45 -38.37 -23.80
N ASN A 460 -24.64 -38.40 -25.12
CA ASN A 460 -24.03 -39.41 -25.99
C ASN A 460 -22.51 -39.28 -26.10
N LYS A 461 -21.93 -38.12 -25.79
CA LYS A 461 -20.48 -37.95 -25.80
C LYS A 461 -19.83 -38.48 -24.53
N TYR A 462 -20.48 -38.31 -23.38
CA TYR A 462 -19.84 -38.48 -22.08
C TYR A 462 -20.39 -39.63 -21.21
N LEU A 463 -21.55 -40.20 -21.54
CA LEU A 463 -22.26 -41.12 -20.66
C LEU A 463 -22.72 -42.43 -21.30
N SER A 464 -22.72 -42.53 -22.64
CA SER A 464 -23.03 -43.76 -23.37
C SER A 464 -21.88 -44.75 -23.44
#